data_AF-A0A9D1SSG1-F1
#
_entry.id   AF-A0A9D1SSG1-F1
#
_cell.length_a   1.000
_cell.length_b   1.000
_cell.length_c   1.000
_cell.angle_alpha   90.00
_cell.angle_beta   90.00
_cell.angle_gamma   90.00
#
_symmetry.space_group_name_H-M   'P 1'
#
loop_
_entity.id
_entity.type
_entity.pdbx_description
1 polymer ?
#
loop_
_entity_poly.entity_id
_entity_poly.type
_entity_poly.pdbx_seq_one_letter_code
_entity_poly.pdbx_strand_id
1 'polypeptide(L)'
;MEKLAILGVGESLKNFDWDSDYEVWGLNHHQDKFKRYDLWFDLHKQEKIEGIITQANFPFEEVYKLRRIPIEGRTIVNHRYFASSMSYMLAYAILKGYEEILFAGCDFDCADEKRTKQRECLEQWIAFAQGRGIKIKVIVGSPLCSETGQYIR
;
A
#
# COMPACT_ATOMS: atom_id res chain seq x y z
N MET A 1 18.35 -5.54 -5.17
CA MET A 1 17.16 -6.04 -4.46
C MET A 1 16.98 -5.39 -3.11
N GLU A 2 16.48 -4.16 -3.14
CA GLU A 2 15.88 -3.53 -1.97
C GLU A 2 14.55 -4.24 -1.67
N LYS A 3 14.31 -4.53 -0.39
CA LYS A 3 13.19 -5.32 0.12
C LYS A 3 12.35 -4.45 1.05
N LEU A 4 11.05 -4.35 0.78
CA LEU A 4 10.11 -3.57 1.59
C LEU A 4 9.00 -4.44 2.18
N ALA A 5 8.71 -4.25 3.47
CA ALA A 5 7.48 -4.70 4.11
C ALA A 5 6.54 -3.50 4.31
N ILE A 6 5.42 -3.49 3.59
CA ILE A 6 4.31 -2.55 3.80
C ILE A 6 3.40 -3.18 4.85
N LEU A 7 3.36 -2.58 6.04
CA LEU A 7 2.66 -3.16 7.18
C LEU A 7 1.37 -2.37 7.51
N GLY A 8 0.24 -3.06 7.43
CA GLY A 8 -1.03 -2.63 7.99
C GLY A 8 -1.22 -3.07 9.45
N VAL A 9 -2.47 -3.12 9.92
CA VAL A 9 -2.83 -3.46 11.32
C VAL A 9 -3.93 -4.52 11.44
N GLY A 10 -4.21 -5.23 10.34
CA GLY A 10 -5.08 -6.41 10.36
C GLY A 10 -4.42 -7.62 11.04
N GLU A 11 -5.24 -8.64 11.31
CA GLU A 11 -4.90 -9.85 12.07
C GLU A 11 -3.67 -10.59 11.51
N SER A 12 -3.39 -10.50 10.22
CA SER A 12 -2.24 -11.17 9.61
C SER A 12 -0.88 -10.53 9.98
N LEU A 13 -0.86 -9.32 10.56
CA LEU A 13 0.37 -8.68 11.05
C LEU A 13 1.09 -9.53 12.11
N LYS A 14 0.37 -10.33 12.90
CA LYS A 14 0.95 -11.22 13.91
C LYS A 14 1.90 -12.28 13.33
N ASN A 15 1.78 -12.56 12.02
CA ASN A 15 2.59 -13.52 11.29
C ASN A 15 3.84 -12.87 10.63
N PHE A 16 4.04 -11.56 10.78
CA PHE A 16 5.21 -10.86 10.26
C PHE A 16 6.46 -11.14 11.09
N ASP A 17 7.56 -11.48 10.41
CA ASP A 17 8.87 -11.65 11.02
C ASP A 17 9.55 -10.28 11.22
N TRP A 18 9.61 -9.84 12.47
CA TRP A 18 10.18 -8.55 12.85
C TRP A 18 11.71 -8.51 12.76
N ASP A 19 12.37 -9.67 12.80
CA ASP A 19 13.83 -9.82 12.73
C ASP A 19 14.31 -10.01 11.27
N SER A 20 13.39 -10.00 10.30
CA SER A 20 13.66 -10.15 8.87
C SER A 20 14.40 -8.94 8.25
N ASP A 21 15.03 -9.15 7.09
CA ASP A 21 15.88 -8.17 6.40
C ASP A 21 15.12 -7.17 5.49
N TYR A 22 13.82 -6.96 5.72
CA TYR A 22 13.03 -5.94 5.01
C TYR A 22 13.13 -4.58 5.70
N GLU A 23 13.19 -3.50 4.90
CA GLU A 23 12.80 -2.17 5.37
C GLU A 23 11.29 -2.21 5.73
N VAL A 24 10.88 -1.62 6.86
CA VAL A 24 9.50 -1.68 7.36
C VAL A 24 8.84 -0.31 7.30
N TRP A 25 7.75 -0.21 6.55
CA TRP A 25 6.90 0.99 6.50
C TRP A 25 5.61 0.77 7.28
N GLY A 26 5.39 1.57 8.32
CA GLY A 26 4.17 1.60 9.12
C GLY A 26 3.33 2.86 8.87
N LEU A 27 2.10 2.90 9.40
CA LEU A 27 1.11 3.91 9.02
C LEU A 27 0.18 4.46 10.11
N ASN A 28 -0.18 5.73 9.91
CA ASN A 28 -1.20 6.52 10.60
C ASN A 28 -0.95 6.60 12.12
N HIS A 29 -2.00 6.47 12.92
CA HIS A 29 -1.99 6.63 14.39
C HIS A 29 -1.67 5.33 15.14
N HIS A 30 -1.04 4.34 14.48
CA HIS A 30 -0.91 2.97 14.98
C HIS A 30 0.51 2.59 15.43
N GLN A 31 1.39 3.55 15.75
CA GLN A 31 2.80 3.28 16.11
C GLN A 31 2.96 2.22 17.22
N ASP A 32 1.98 2.11 18.12
CA ASP A 32 1.92 1.11 19.20
C ASP A 32 1.80 -0.36 18.72
N LYS A 33 1.50 -0.60 17.44
CA LYS A 33 1.37 -1.95 16.85
C LYS A 33 2.66 -2.51 16.25
N PHE A 34 3.73 -1.70 16.15
CA PHE A 34 4.94 -2.04 15.40
C PHE A 34 6.15 -2.15 16.32
N LYS A 35 6.92 -3.25 16.22
CA LYS A 35 8.15 -3.41 17.02
C LYS A 35 9.32 -2.57 16.50
N ARG A 36 9.35 -2.32 15.18
CA ARG A 36 10.24 -1.40 14.48
C ARG A 36 9.55 -0.81 13.27
N TYR A 37 10.06 0.31 12.78
CA TYR A 37 9.78 0.86 11.45
C TYR A 37 10.97 1.71 11.02
N ASP A 38 11.16 1.82 9.72
CA ASP A 38 12.28 2.53 9.09
C ASP A 38 11.78 3.80 8.37
N LEU A 39 10.52 3.81 7.92
CA LEU A 39 9.80 5.01 7.47
C LEU A 39 8.35 4.98 7.98
N TRP A 40 7.81 6.17 8.32
CA TRP A 40 6.43 6.31 8.76
C TRP A 40 5.59 7.14 7.78
N PHE A 41 4.34 6.73 7.57
CA PHE A 41 3.35 7.47 6.79
C PHE A 41 2.20 7.91 7.70
N ASP A 42 1.93 9.20 7.87
CA ASP A 42 0.65 9.64 8.45
C ASP A 42 -0.15 10.45 7.42
N LEU A 43 -0.94 9.73 6.63
CA LEU A 43 -1.74 10.28 5.55
C LEU A 43 -3.07 10.86 6.04
N HIS A 44 -3.30 10.98 7.36
CA HIS A 44 -4.31 11.86 7.92
C HIS A 44 -3.80 13.30 8.11
N LYS A 45 -2.48 13.53 8.00
CA LYS A 45 -1.86 14.85 8.14
C LYS A 45 -1.79 15.60 6.83
N GLN A 46 -2.04 16.91 6.90
CA GLN A 46 -1.96 17.86 5.79
C GLN A 46 -0.82 18.89 6.00
N GLU A 47 -0.15 18.83 7.15
CA GLU A 47 1.07 19.54 7.49
C GLU A 47 2.32 18.71 7.11
N LYS A 48 3.44 19.39 6.80
CA LYS A 48 4.74 18.73 6.62
C LYS A 48 5.33 18.41 7.99
N ILE A 49 5.63 17.14 8.22
CA ILE A 49 6.34 16.66 9.41
C ILE A 49 7.70 16.12 8.97
N GLU A 50 8.74 16.31 9.78
CA GLU A 50 10.08 15.80 9.49
C GLU A 50 10.15 14.28 9.75
N GLY A 51 10.85 13.55 8.89
CA GLY A 51 10.94 12.07 8.96
C GLY A 51 9.67 11.29 8.62
N ILE A 52 8.53 11.95 8.38
CA ILE A 52 7.23 11.30 8.13
C ILE A 52 6.66 11.71 6.77
N ILE A 53 6.12 10.75 6.03
CA ILE A 53 5.36 11.02 4.80
C ILE A 53 3.91 11.37 5.15
N THR A 54 3.45 12.56 4.75
CA THR A 54 2.10 13.09 4.97
C THR A 54 1.50 13.55 3.63
N GLN A 55 0.25 14.02 3.61
CA GLN A 55 -0.31 14.60 2.37
C GLN A 55 0.43 15.88 1.93
N ALA A 56 1.25 16.50 2.79
CA ALA A 56 1.99 17.72 2.46
C ALA A 56 3.30 17.48 1.69
N ASN A 57 3.86 16.27 1.76
CA ASN A 57 5.17 15.93 1.16
C ASN A 57 5.16 14.64 0.32
N PHE A 58 4.02 13.97 0.18
CA PHE A 58 3.85 12.86 -0.75
C PHE A 58 4.02 13.34 -2.21
N PRO A 59 4.86 12.68 -3.04
CA PRO A 59 5.13 13.09 -4.42
C PRO A 59 4.01 12.65 -5.38
N PHE A 60 2.84 13.28 -5.22
CA PHE A 60 1.62 12.96 -5.97
C PHE A 60 1.84 13.00 -7.49
N GLU A 61 2.54 14.02 -7.97
CA GLU A 61 2.75 14.27 -9.40
C GLU A 61 3.58 13.17 -10.06
N GLU A 62 4.69 12.79 -9.43
CA GLU A 62 5.58 11.71 -9.87
C GLU A 62 4.85 10.35 -9.81
N VAL A 63 4.08 10.13 -8.74
CA VAL A 63 3.32 8.90 -8.52
C VAL A 63 2.18 8.73 -9.52
N TYR A 64 1.40 9.77 -9.83
CA TYR A 64 0.35 9.67 -10.85
C TYR A 64 0.93 9.41 -12.25
N LYS A 65 2.11 9.96 -12.56
CA LYS A 65 2.83 9.71 -13.83
C LYS A 65 3.26 8.25 -14.00
N LEU A 66 3.48 7.49 -12.93
CA LEU A 66 3.84 6.06 -13.01
C LEU A 66 2.85 5.25 -13.85
N ARG A 67 1.55 5.37 -13.54
CA ARG A 67 0.48 4.56 -14.16
C ARG A 67 0.05 5.06 -15.55
N ARG A 68 0.54 6.24 -15.98
CA ARG A 68 0.23 6.87 -17.28
C ARG A 68 -1.26 6.98 -17.61
N ILE A 69 -2.14 7.01 -16.59
CA ILE A 69 -3.59 7.08 -16.81
C ILE A 69 -3.92 8.51 -17.26
N PRO A 70 -4.50 8.74 -18.45
CA PRO A 70 -4.68 10.09 -18.98
C PRO A 70 -5.64 10.91 -18.11
N ILE A 71 -5.24 12.13 -17.77
CA ILE A 71 -6.11 13.17 -17.19
C ILE A 71 -6.71 13.96 -18.36
N GLU A 72 -7.43 13.26 -19.25
CA GLU A 72 -7.93 13.81 -20.52
C GLU A 72 -9.36 14.33 -20.40
N GLY A 73 -9.48 15.63 -20.16
CA GLY A 73 -10.75 16.32 -20.19
C GLY A 73 -11.30 16.62 -21.58
N ARG A 74 -12.63 16.61 -21.68
CA ARG A 74 -13.41 17.37 -22.65
C ARG A 74 -14.07 18.65 -22.10
N THR A 75 -14.49 18.90 -20.85
CA THR A 75 -14.95 18.11 -19.66
C THR A 75 -14.02 17.09 -19.00
N ILE A 76 -13.32 17.53 -17.93
CA ILE A 76 -12.23 16.86 -17.19
C ILE A 76 -12.49 15.38 -16.83
N VAL A 77 -11.57 14.50 -17.25
CA VAL A 77 -11.28 13.21 -16.61
C VAL A 77 -10.15 13.40 -15.60
N ASN A 78 -10.27 12.82 -14.42
CA ASN A 78 -9.32 13.02 -13.31
C ASN A 78 -9.01 11.69 -12.61
N HIS A 79 -7.86 11.09 -12.90
CA HIS A 79 -7.49 9.76 -12.38
C HIS A 79 -6.73 9.80 -11.04
N ARG A 80 -7.39 10.33 -10.01
CA ARG A 80 -6.94 10.25 -8.61
C ARG A 80 -7.41 8.94 -7.96
N TYR A 81 -6.64 7.86 -8.10
CA TYR A 81 -7.02 6.54 -7.57
C TYR A 81 -6.14 6.05 -6.42
N PHE A 82 -6.48 6.52 -5.22
CA PHE A 82 -6.01 6.04 -3.93
C PHE A 82 -7.19 5.98 -2.95
N ALA A 83 -7.27 4.90 -2.16
CA ALA A 83 -8.31 4.72 -1.13
C ALA A 83 -7.74 4.44 0.27
N SER A 84 -6.47 4.01 0.37
CA SER A 84 -5.85 3.49 1.59
C SER A 84 -4.40 3.97 1.75
N SER A 85 -3.90 4.12 2.98
CA SER A 85 -2.48 4.44 3.21
C SER A 85 -1.54 3.43 2.52
N MET A 86 -1.88 2.15 2.53
CA MET A 86 -1.11 1.09 1.88
C MET A 86 -0.99 1.25 0.36
N SER A 87 -2.02 1.78 -0.32
CA SER A 87 -1.94 2.02 -1.77
C SER A 87 -1.03 3.22 -2.09
N TYR A 88 -1.06 4.27 -1.28
CA TYR A 88 -0.06 5.35 -1.34
C TYR A 88 1.36 4.84 -1.08
N MET A 89 1.56 4.01 -0.04
CA MET A 89 2.84 3.40 0.30
C MET A 89 3.38 2.55 -0.87
N LEU A 90 2.56 1.66 -1.44
CA LEU A 90 2.97 0.87 -2.61
C LEU A 90 3.34 1.75 -3.80
N ALA A 91 2.56 2.79 -4.09
CA ALA A 91 2.89 3.68 -5.20
C ALA A 91 4.18 4.49 -4.97
N TYR A 92 4.50 4.86 -3.73
CA TYR A 92 5.79 5.44 -3.35
C TYR A 92 6.94 4.43 -3.48
N ALA A 93 6.73 3.16 -3.13
CA ALA A 93 7.71 2.09 -3.30
C ALA A 93 8.05 1.84 -4.79
N ILE A 94 7.03 1.85 -5.66
CA ILE A 94 7.20 1.75 -7.12
C ILE A 94 7.98 2.96 -7.68
N LEU A 95 7.78 4.16 -7.11
CA LEU A 95 8.56 5.36 -7.47
C LEU A 95 10.02 5.28 -7.00
N LYS A 96 10.27 4.67 -5.83
CA LYS A 96 11.62 4.47 -5.28
C LYS A 96 12.43 3.38 -5.98
N GLY A 97 11.76 2.40 -6.61
CA GLY A 97 12.43 1.35 -7.37
C GLY A 97 12.57 0.01 -6.64
N TYR A 98 11.79 -0.21 -5.57
CA TYR A 98 11.79 -1.47 -4.81
C TYR A 98 11.55 -2.70 -5.70
N GLU A 99 12.37 -3.74 -5.51
CA GLU A 99 12.37 -4.95 -6.34
C GLU A 99 11.55 -6.10 -5.73
N GLU A 100 11.43 -6.16 -4.40
CA GLU A 100 10.58 -7.13 -3.67
C GLU A 100 9.76 -6.42 -2.59
N ILE A 101 8.44 -6.66 -2.56
CA ILE A 101 7.51 -6.05 -1.59
C ILE A 101 6.66 -7.13 -0.92
N LEU A 102 6.63 -7.13 0.41
CA LEU A 102 5.80 -7.97 1.27
C LEU A 102 4.67 -7.14 1.90
N PHE A 103 3.45 -7.67 1.88
CA PHE A 103 2.30 -7.11 2.61
C PHE A 103 1.97 -7.97 3.84
N ALA A 104 1.83 -7.35 5.00
CA ALA A 104 1.31 -7.99 6.21
C ALA A 104 0.39 -7.05 6.99
N GLY A 105 -0.69 -7.57 7.59
CA GLY A 105 -1.74 -6.75 8.21
C GLY A 105 -2.54 -5.89 7.22
N CYS A 106 -2.37 -6.08 5.91
CA CYS A 106 -3.06 -5.33 4.85
C CYS A 106 -4.39 -5.98 4.45
N ASP A 107 -5.14 -6.45 5.45
CA ASP A 107 -6.20 -7.45 5.26
C ASP A 107 -7.52 -6.86 4.76
N PHE A 108 -7.90 -5.69 5.28
CA PHE A 108 -9.18 -5.02 5.02
C PHE A 108 -10.44 -5.88 5.33
N ASP A 109 -10.29 -6.97 6.08
CA ASP A 109 -11.37 -7.92 6.40
C ASP A 109 -12.42 -7.31 7.35
N CYS A 110 -13.48 -6.74 6.77
CA CYS A 110 -14.76 -6.54 7.43
C CYS A 110 -15.88 -6.26 6.40
N ALA A 111 -17.12 -6.24 6.86
CA ALA A 111 -18.31 -5.97 6.04
C ALA A 111 -18.53 -4.49 5.64
N ASP A 112 -17.58 -3.58 5.89
CA ASP A 112 -17.67 -2.18 5.42
C ASP A 112 -17.22 -2.08 3.96
N GLU A 113 -18.14 -1.73 3.07
CA GLU A 113 -17.92 -1.49 1.64
C GLU A 113 -16.74 -0.52 1.37
N LYS A 114 -16.43 0.40 2.30
CA LYS A 114 -15.25 1.27 2.21
C LYS A 114 -13.94 0.49 2.34
N ARG A 115 -13.90 -0.56 3.16
CA ARG A 115 -12.73 -1.44 3.28
C ARG A 115 -12.57 -2.34 2.06
N THR A 116 -13.67 -2.82 1.46
CA THR A 116 -13.64 -3.49 0.14
C THR A 116 -12.98 -2.60 -0.91
N LYS A 117 -13.42 -1.33 -1.03
CA LYS A 117 -12.83 -0.33 -1.94
C LYS A 117 -11.35 -0.01 -1.62
N GLN A 118 -10.93 -0.16 -0.36
CA GLN A 118 -9.52 -0.04 0.04
C GLN A 118 -8.67 -1.25 -0.38
N ARG A 119 -9.23 -2.47 -0.31
CA ARG A 119 -8.61 -3.72 -0.79
C ARG A 119 -8.44 -3.66 -2.30
N GLU A 120 -9.54 -3.47 -3.04
CA GLU A 120 -9.57 -3.36 -4.51
C GLU A 120 -8.57 -2.34 -5.04
N CYS A 121 -8.46 -1.18 -4.38
CA CYS A 121 -7.52 -0.14 -4.75
C CYS A 121 -6.06 -0.59 -4.57
N LEU A 122 -5.72 -1.24 -3.46
CA LEU A 122 -4.39 -1.80 -3.23
C LEU A 122 -4.08 -2.93 -4.24
N GLU A 123 -5.03 -3.84 -4.48
CA GLU A 123 -4.88 -4.96 -5.41
C GLU A 123 -4.64 -4.49 -6.85
N GLN A 124 -5.29 -3.41 -7.28
CA GLN A 124 -5.04 -2.80 -8.59
C GLN A 124 -3.63 -2.18 -8.69
N TRP A 125 -3.11 -1.62 -7.59
CA TRP A 125 -1.71 -1.16 -7.52
C TRP A 125 -0.72 -2.33 -7.43
N ILE A 126 -1.07 -3.45 -6.79
CA ILE A 126 -0.28 -4.70 -6.75
C ILE A 126 -0.13 -5.30 -8.14
N ALA A 127 -1.23 -5.43 -8.90
CA ALA A 127 -1.19 -5.90 -10.28
C ALA A 127 -0.31 -4.99 -11.18
N PHE A 128 -0.35 -3.67 -10.94
CA PHE A 128 0.54 -2.72 -11.63
C PHE A 128 2.02 -2.87 -11.21
N ALA A 129 2.31 -3.18 -9.95
CA ALA A 129 3.67 -3.47 -9.48
C ALA A 129 4.22 -4.77 -10.09
N GLN A 130 3.41 -5.83 -10.11
CA GLN A 130 3.74 -7.11 -10.78
C GLN A 130 4.01 -6.92 -12.28
N GLY A 131 3.18 -6.12 -12.95
CA GLY A 131 3.38 -5.73 -14.36
C GLY A 131 4.64 -4.90 -14.64
N ARG A 132 5.33 -4.41 -13.59
CA ARG A 132 6.65 -3.76 -13.66
C ARG A 132 7.80 -4.68 -13.26
N GLY A 133 7.54 -5.95 -12.99
CA GLY A 133 8.54 -6.94 -12.56
C GLY A 133 8.82 -6.95 -11.05
N ILE A 134 8.09 -6.15 -10.25
CA ILE A 134 8.27 -6.12 -8.79
C ILE A 134 7.68 -7.38 -8.18
N LYS A 135 8.50 -8.09 -7.40
CA LYS A 135 8.12 -9.36 -6.78
C LYS A 135 7.26 -9.13 -5.55
N ILE A 136 5.96 -9.41 -5.67
CA ILE A 136 5.00 -9.24 -4.58
C ILE A 136 4.88 -10.53 -3.75
N LYS A 137 4.84 -10.36 -2.42
CA LYS A 137 4.48 -11.38 -1.42
C LYS A 137 3.34 -10.87 -0.56
N VAL A 138 2.49 -11.78 -0.10
CA VAL A 138 1.45 -11.53 0.90
C VAL A 138 1.71 -12.49 2.07
N ILE A 139 1.60 -12.01 3.30
CA ILE A 139 1.83 -12.82 4.50
C ILE A 139 0.72 -13.89 4.65
N VAL A 140 1.07 -15.03 5.24
CA VAL A 140 0.09 -16.11 5.48
C VAL A 140 -1.09 -15.61 6.34
N GLY A 141 -2.31 -16.00 5.95
CA GLY A 141 -3.53 -15.62 6.64
C GLY A 141 -4.11 -14.24 6.28
N SER A 142 -3.49 -13.49 5.37
CA SER A 142 -4.12 -12.29 4.80
C SER A 142 -5.08 -12.66 3.65
N PRO A 143 -6.28 -12.05 3.56
CA PRO A 143 -7.20 -12.24 2.44
C PRO A 143 -6.88 -11.33 1.23
N LEU A 144 -5.78 -10.56 1.28
CA LEU A 144 -5.31 -9.73 0.17
C LEU A 144 -4.83 -10.61 -0.99
N CYS A 145 -5.36 -10.37 -2.20
CA CYS A 145 -5.12 -11.18 -3.40
C CYS A 145 -5.46 -12.69 -3.25
N SER A 146 -6.36 -13.05 -2.32
CA SER A 146 -6.69 -14.45 -1.99
C SER A 146 -7.86 -15.06 -2.79
N GLU A 147 -8.55 -14.25 -3.62
CA GLU A 147 -9.73 -14.67 -4.37
C GLU A 147 -9.39 -15.78 -5.38
N THR A 148 -9.94 -16.98 -5.19
CA THR A 148 -9.56 -18.19 -5.95
C THR A 148 -10.20 -18.30 -7.34
N GLY A 149 -11.10 -17.38 -7.69
CA GLY A 149 -11.91 -17.44 -8.91
C GLY A 149 -12.95 -18.57 -8.93
N GLN A 150 -13.05 -19.36 -7.86
CA GLN A 150 -14.10 -20.38 -7.73
C GLN A 150 -15.40 -19.72 -7.32
N TYR A 151 -16.34 -19.61 -8.26
CA TYR A 151 -17.72 -19.25 -7.95
C TYR A 151 -18.34 -20.32 -7.04
N ILE A 152 -18.35 -20.06 -5.74
CA ILE A 152 -19.13 -20.84 -4.77
C ILE A 152 -20.60 -20.67 -5.14
N ARG A 153 -21.26 -21.78 -5.47
CA ARG A 153 -22.68 -21.90 -5.82
C ARG A 153 -23.47 -22.46 -4.65
#